data_AF-A0A8T5R253-F1
#
_entry.id   AF-A0A8T5R253-F1
#
_cell.length_a   1.000
_cell.length_b   1.000
_cell.length_c   1.000
_cell.angle_alpha   90.00
_cell.angle_beta   90.00
_cell.angle_gamma   90.00
#
_symmetry.space_group_name_H-M   'P 1'
#
loop_
_entity.id
_entity.type
_entity.pdbx_description
1 polymer ?
#
loop_
_entity_poly.entity_id
_entity_poly.type
_entity_poly.pdbx_seq_one_letter_code
_entity_poly.pdbx_strand_id
1 'polypeptide(L)'
;MTAKDDDPGFHDVMRRDIEHMYVRGEEDGSVIEGLARALPRPIPSIVITLMRKSARGVGESLRALPGALDETVGRYPVKLELRLDPLTGLSERVSAAALVLKLGVPVVFTLRTRTEGGLSTATDPERQEFLTGLLTALKESVPRGSLLDVEAQNVATDPEGWGRVLRLARDRGFHILLSQHDLDRSPERAGHLLPPDGLLDTAPGGPALLWKQATRTRSWSQVLAQLRALRVGNLHMRRHALMGLDAIESRLLAPFFGSPLVYAAVDAERAAAQGQLPFADLARVWARWGVTPDDAGLVADVGDDGAGRPRWCLLGRPAWHSLSPAMHNAAARDLGLPARYFPLEIPTHTSGGTERELLVDTLASLPALGVTAGNVTVPFKNDIAGLMHRLEGEAEPLAAVNTFRFDGDRLIGTNTDPAGITGALADIGTDRPGSVLVLGAGGSAAAALHALRETDRIIVSARTRTRAETLSDRLDAAIEVVDWNERVTAAKSADLIINTTPVGMAGGPDPDGTPLDAAAIRAEVTVLDLVYAAPTDPGRAPGVTRLLAEASAKGAKTQDGLAVLLHQGAAAFRIWTGEEPPVEAMRAALVEAQKIPFPDSVRAKAQESEVTA
;
A
#
# COMPACT_ATOMS: atom_id res chain seq x y z
N MET A 1 -25.12 2.01 25.82
CA MET A 1 -25.70 3.21 25.17
C MET A 1 -26.35 2.76 23.88
N THR A 2 -27.66 2.93 23.73
CA THR A 2 -28.37 2.66 22.48
C THR A 2 -27.83 3.55 21.37
N ALA A 3 -27.47 2.98 20.22
CA ALA A 3 -27.13 3.72 19.01
C ALA A 3 -28.24 4.73 18.71
N LYS A 4 -27.94 6.01 18.93
CA LYS A 4 -28.77 7.15 18.56
C LYS A 4 -27.85 8.18 17.96
N ASP A 5 -27.70 8.07 16.65
CA ASP A 5 -27.97 9.12 15.66
C ASP A 5 -27.52 8.51 14.33
N ASP A 6 -28.48 7.94 13.59
CA ASP A 6 -28.27 7.59 12.18
C ASP A 6 -27.89 8.90 11.47
N ASP A 7 -26.67 9.02 10.95
CA ASP A 7 -26.28 10.13 10.08
C ASP A 7 -26.89 9.88 8.69
N PRO A 8 -28.05 10.48 8.36
CA PRO A 8 -28.77 10.13 7.15
C PRO A 8 -28.00 10.61 5.92
N GLY A 9 -27.13 11.63 6.08
CA GLY A 9 -26.33 12.20 5.01
C GLY A 9 -25.25 11.25 4.52
N PHE A 10 -24.56 10.56 5.44
CA PHE A 10 -23.51 9.60 5.09
C PHE A 10 -24.05 8.42 4.27
N HIS A 11 -25.14 7.81 4.74
CA HIS A 11 -25.71 6.61 4.11
C HIS A 11 -26.33 6.92 2.73
N ASP A 12 -26.91 8.11 2.54
CA ASP A 12 -27.44 8.53 1.25
C ASP A 12 -26.36 8.87 0.22
N VAL A 13 -25.21 9.41 0.65
CA VAL A 13 -24.04 9.63 -0.22
C VAL A 13 -23.47 8.29 -0.72
N MET A 14 -23.28 7.32 0.18
CA MET A 14 -22.84 5.97 -0.19
C MET A 14 -23.79 5.29 -1.19
N ARG A 15 -25.10 5.40 -0.99
CA ARG A 15 -26.10 4.79 -1.91
C ARG A 15 -26.00 5.39 -3.31
N ARG A 16 -25.88 6.73 -3.44
CA ARG A 16 -25.74 7.41 -4.73
C ARG A 16 -24.49 6.98 -5.50
N ASP A 17 -23.36 6.83 -4.81
CA ASP A 17 -22.10 6.45 -5.46
C ASP A 17 -22.10 4.98 -5.91
N ILE A 18 -22.76 4.08 -5.17
CA ILE A 18 -22.92 2.66 -5.54
C ILE A 18 -23.86 2.49 -6.75
N GLU A 19 -24.97 3.23 -6.81
CA GLU A 19 -25.93 3.15 -7.92
C GLU A 19 -25.33 3.60 -9.26
N HIS A 20 -24.38 4.53 -9.26
CA HIS A 20 -23.66 4.99 -10.45
C HIS A 20 -22.58 4.01 -10.96
N MET A 21 -22.28 2.92 -10.25
CA MET A 21 -21.21 1.98 -10.61
C MET A 21 -21.65 0.82 -11.51
N TYR A 22 -22.95 0.52 -11.59
CA TYR A 22 -23.50 -0.58 -12.39
C TYR A 22 -24.02 -0.12 -13.76
N VAL A 23 -23.20 0.62 -14.51
CA VAL A 23 -23.49 0.83 -15.94
C VAL A 23 -22.98 -0.39 -16.71
N ARG A 24 -23.91 -1.22 -17.20
CA ARG A 24 -23.65 -2.38 -18.06
C ARG A 24 -22.93 -1.91 -19.34
N GLY A 25 -21.73 -2.42 -19.57
CA GLY A 25 -21.09 -2.38 -20.88
C GLY A 25 -21.42 -3.66 -21.64
N GLU A 26 -22.35 -3.57 -22.59
CA GLU A 26 -22.43 -4.50 -23.73
C GLU A 26 -21.41 -4.02 -24.76
N GLU A 27 -20.48 -4.87 -25.25
CA GLU A 27 -20.06 -4.97 -26.66
C GLU A 27 -18.84 -5.91 -26.91
N ASP A 28 -19.02 -6.77 -27.93
CA ASP A 28 -18.11 -7.54 -28.78
C ASP A 28 -16.83 -8.24 -28.25
N GLY A 29 -16.96 -9.55 -28.00
CA GLY A 29 -15.89 -10.46 -27.56
C GLY A 29 -14.86 -10.92 -28.61
N SER A 30 -14.90 -10.44 -29.86
CA SER A 30 -14.00 -10.96 -30.92
C SER A 30 -12.67 -10.19 -31.08
N VAL A 31 -12.56 -8.96 -30.56
CA VAL A 31 -11.32 -8.14 -30.59
C VAL A 31 -10.43 -8.43 -29.36
N ILE A 32 -11.03 -8.92 -28.28
CA ILE A 32 -10.39 -9.16 -26.98
C ILE A 32 -9.40 -10.34 -27.02
N GLU A 33 -9.69 -11.40 -27.77
CA GLU A 33 -8.84 -12.61 -27.82
C GLU A 33 -7.46 -12.39 -28.46
N GLY A 34 -7.36 -11.46 -29.43
CA GLY A 34 -6.10 -11.11 -30.08
C GLY A 34 -5.18 -10.24 -29.23
N LEU A 35 -5.77 -9.39 -28.38
CA LEU A 35 -5.05 -8.45 -27.50
C LEU A 35 -4.66 -9.08 -26.16
N ALA A 36 -5.42 -10.06 -25.66
CA ALA A 36 -5.15 -10.78 -24.41
C ALA A 36 -3.76 -11.43 -24.35
N ARG A 37 -3.20 -11.85 -25.50
CA ARG A 37 -1.86 -12.47 -25.60
C ARG A 37 -0.69 -11.47 -25.51
N ALA A 38 -0.97 -10.17 -25.50
CA ALA A 38 0.04 -9.10 -25.45
C ALA A 38 -0.09 -8.20 -24.20
N LEU A 39 -1.01 -8.51 -23.28
CA LEU A 39 -1.25 -7.70 -22.09
C LEU A 39 -0.03 -7.72 -21.15
N PRO A 40 0.31 -6.59 -20.52
CA PRO A 40 1.46 -6.48 -19.62
C PRO A 40 1.34 -7.45 -18.45
N ARG A 41 2.51 -7.84 -17.93
CA ARG A 41 2.70 -8.71 -16.76
C ARG A 41 1.78 -8.29 -15.60
N PRO A 42 1.37 -9.22 -14.72
CA PRO A 42 0.55 -8.91 -13.54
C PRO A 42 1.12 -7.75 -12.72
N ILE A 43 2.45 -7.63 -12.63
CA ILE A 43 3.10 -6.58 -11.86
C ILE A 43 3.58 -5.44 -12.78
N PRO A 44 3.37 -4.16 -12.39
CA PRO A 44 3.92 -3.00 -13.09
C PRO A 44 5.42 -3.14 -13.32
N SER A 45 5.89 -2.73 -14.50
CA SER A 45 7.34 -2.51 -14.65
C SER A 45 7.75 -1.27 -13.86
N ILE A 46 8.77 -1.40 -13.02
CA ILE A 46 9.41 -0.27 -12.36
C ILE A 46 10.29 0.45 -13.38
N VAL A 47 9.95 1.69 -13.71
CA VAL A 47 10.69 2.53 -14.65
C VAL A 47 11.68 3.41 -13.86
N ILE A 48 12.96 3.07 -13.93
CA ILE A 48 14.02 3.81 -13.24
C ILE A 48 14.44 5.01 -14.10
N THR A 49 14.25 6.22 -13.57
CA THR A 49 14.49 7.46 -14.34
C THR A 49 15.98 7.86 -14.32
N LEU A 50 16.60 7.97 -15.49
CA LEU A 50 17.97 8.45 -15.69
C LEU A 50 17.94 9.87 -16.26
N MET A 51 18.05 10.86 -15.37
CA MET A 51 18.09 12.28 -15.73
C MET A 51 19.48 12.86 -15.53
N ARG A 52 20.29 12.91 -16.60
CA ARG A 52 21.69 13.37 -16.56
C ARG A 52 22.04 14.22 -17.76
N LYS A 53 22.95 15.18 -17.54
CA LYS A 53 23.39 16.16 -18.55
C LYS A 53 24.43 15.62 -19.54
N SER A 54 24.96 14.41 -19.31
CA SER A 54 25.97 13.79 -20.18
C SER A 54 25.86 12.26 -20.15
N ALA A 55 26.37 11.61 -21.19
CA ALA A 55 26.48 10.16 -21.30
C ALA A 55 27.37 9.58 -20.19
N ARG A 56 28.42 10.32 -19.78
CA ARG A 56 29.24 9.96 -18.62
C ARG A 56 28.39 9.88 -17.34
N GLY A 57 27.56 10.89 -17.07
CA GLY A 57 26.69 10.91 -15.89
C GLY A 57 25.63 9.80 -15.92
N VAL A 58 25.13 9.44 -17.12
CA VAL A 58 24.28 8.26 -17.30
C VAL A 58 25.04 7.00 -16.88
N GLY A 59 26.27 6.81 -17.37
CA GLY A 59 27.12 5.67 -16.99
C GLY A 59 27.43 5.59 -15.49
N GLU A 60 27.60 6.72 -14.81
CA GLU A 60 27.75 6.78 -13.35
C GLU A 60 26.50 6.30 -12.62
N SER A 61 25.31 6.68 -13.11
CA SER A 61 24.03 6.25 -12.53
C SER A 61 23.80 4.76 -12.74
N LEU A 62 24.16 4.23 -13.92
CA LEU A 62 24.06 2.80 -14.20
C LEU A 62 24.97 1.96 -13.29
N ARG A 63 26.17 2.46 -12.96
CA ARG A 63 27.08 1.81 -12.00
C ARG A 63 26.56 1.79 -10.56
N ALA A 64 25.63 2.69 -10.22
CA ALA A 64 24.99 2.69 -8.91
C ALA A 64 23.83 1.68 -8.79
N LEU A 65 23.29 1.19 -9.91
CA LEU A 65 22.15 0.26 -9.91
C LEU A 65 22.44 -1.11 -9.26
N PRO A 66 23.59 -1.78 -9.50
CA PRO A 66 23.87 -3.09 -8.91
C PRO A 66 23.90 -3.10 -7.37
N GLY A 67 24.31 -1.99 -6.74
CA GLY A 67 24.28 -1.85 -5.28
C GLY A 67 22.87 -1.78 -4.69
N ALA A 68 21.85 -1.57 -5.53
CA ALA A 68 20.45 -1.44 -5.16
C ALA A 68 19.56 -2.60 -5.67
N LEU A 69 20.13 -3.56 -6.38
CA LEU A 69 19.46 -4.76 -6.90
C LEU A 69 19.87 -5.99 -6.09
N ASP A 70 19.42 -6.06 -4.82
CA ASP A 70 19.51 -7.30 -4.04
C ASP A 70 18.49 -8.35 -4.55
N GLU A 71 18.54 -9.58 -4.02
CA GLU A 71 17.63 -10.67 -4.43
C GLU A 71 16.13 -10.33 -4.27
N THR A 72 15.78 -9.40 -3.39
CA THR A 72 14.40 -8.94 -3.18
C THR A 72 13.95 -8.06 -4.35
N VAL A 73 14.84 -7.18 -4.81
CA VAL A 73 14.56 -6.20 -5.86
C VAL A 73 14.69 -6.81 -7.26
N GLY A 74 15.63 -7.73 -7.46
CA GLY A 74 15.94 -8.33 -8.76
C GLY A 74 14.81 -9.18 -9.38
N ARG A 75 13.75 -9.48 -8.63
CA ARG A 75 12.60 -10.25 -9.11
C ARG A 75 11.61 -9.40 -9.91
N TYR A 76 11.55 -8.09 -9.63
CA TYR A 76 10.57 -7.20 -10.25
C TYR A 76 10.94 -6.83 -11.69
N PRO A 77 9.96 -6.71 -12.61
CA PRO A 77 10.24 -6.23 -13.96
C PRO A 77 10.71 -4.78 -13.92
N VAL A 78 11.86 -4.49 -14.52
CA VAL A 78 12.47 -3.16 -14.54
C VAL A 78 12.61 -2.66 -15.98
N LYS A 79 12.43 -1.35 -16.16
CA LYS A 79 12.78 -0.60 -17.37
C LYS A 79 13.67 0.58 -17.01
N LEU A 80 14.49 1.04 -17.94
CA LEU A 80 15.29 2.26 -17.77
C LEU A 80 14.70 3.40 -18.60
N GLU A 81 14.25 4.48 -17.97
CA GLU A 81 13.91 5.69 -18.71
C GLU A 81 15.17 6.54 -18.93
N LEU A 82 15.53 6.79 -20.18
CA LEU A 82 16.53 7.78 -20.55
C LEU A 82 15.84 9.10 -20.88
N ARG A 83 16.03 10.11 -20.01
CA ARG A 83 15.63 11.48 -20.28
C ARG A 83 16.62 12.11 -21.26
N LEU A 84 16.15 12.37 -22.48
CA LEU A 84 16.94 12.95 -23.57
C LEU A 84 17.01 14.48 -23.50
N ASP A 85 16.06 15.11 -22.81
CA ASP A 85 15.97 16.57 -22.68
C ASP A 85 17.15 17.25 -21.98
N PRO A 86 17.83 16.66 -20.97
CA PRO A 86 19.02 17.27 -20.38
C PRO A 86 20.29 17.07 -21.22
N LEU A 87 20.26 16.18 -22.23
CA LEU A 87 21.41 15.85 -23.08
C LEU A 87 21.46 16.79 -24.30
N THR A 88 22.58 17.50 -24.42
CA THR A 88 22.78 18.49 -25.49
C THR A 88 23.50 17.88 -26.68
N GLY A 89 22.91 18.00 -27.87
CA GLY A 89 23.50 17.54 -29.12
C GLY A 89 23.30 16.04 -29.41
N LEU A 90 23.36 15.69 -30.70
CA LEU A 90 23.07 14.34 -31.18
C LEU A 90 24.10 13.30 -30.70
N SER A 91 25.40 13.63 -30.74
CA SER A 91 26.48 12.72 -30.32
C SER A 91 26.33 12.27 -28.86
N GLU A 92 25.97 13.19 -27.97
CA GLU A 92 25.80 12.91 -26.55
C GLU A 92 24.59 11.99 -26.31
N ARG A 93 23.48 12.25 -27.01
CA ARG A 93 22.26 11.43 -26.97
C ARG A 93 22.50 10.02 -27.50
N VAL A 94 23.19 9.88 -28.63
CA VAL A 94 23.54 8.57 -29.21
C VAL A 94 24.43 7.80 -28.25
N SER A 95 25.43 8.46 -27.65
CA SER A 95 26.33 7.83 -26.68
C SER A 95 25.60 7.35 -25.42
N ALA A 96 24.70 8.16 -24.88
CA ALA A 96 23.87 7.79 -23.73
C ALA A 96 22.89 6.64 -24.07
N ALA A 97 22.24 6.71 -25.23
CA ALA A 97 21.34 5.67 -25.72
C ALA A 97 22.07 4.32 -25.89
N ALA A 98 23.27 4.34 -26.46
CA ALA A 98 24.10 3.14 -26.60
C ALA A 98 24.44 2.50 -25.24
N LEU A 99 24.73 3.31 -24.21
CA LEU A 99 25.02 2.79 -22.86
C LEU A 99 23.84 2.02 -22.27
N VAL A 100 22.62 2.58 -22.34
CA VAL A 100 21.43 1.93 -21.76
C VAL A 100 20.98 0.72 -22.58
N LEU A 101 21.07 0.77 -23.92
CA LEU A 101 20.66 -0.34 -24.80
C LEU A 101 21.57 -1.56 -24.65
N LYS A 102 22.88 -1.36 -24.42
CA LYS A 102 23.85 -2.45 -24.19
C LYS A 102 23.56 -3.32 -22.97
N LEU A 103 22.75 -2.84 -22.03
CA LEU A 103 22.34 -3.62 -20.86
C LEU A 103 21.31 -4.70 -21.21
N GLY A 104 20.66 -4.63 -22.37
CA GLY A 104 19.63 -5.59 -22.79
C GLY A 104 18.32 -5.52 -22.02
N VAL A 105 18.19 -4.58 -21.07
CA VAL A 105 16.96 -4.28 -20.33
C VAL A 105 16.08 -3.34 -21.17
N PRO A 106 14.74 -3.52 -21.20
CA PRO A 106 13.88 -2.62 -21.97
C PRO A 106 13.98 -1.17 -21.49
N VAL A 107 13.96 -0.24 -22.44
CA VAL A 107 14.17 1.20 -22.17
C VAL A 107 12.93 2.04 -22.48
N VAL A 108 12.83 3.20 -21.87
CA VAL A 108 11.88 4.26 -22.25
C VAL A 108 12.68 5.47 -22.70
N PHE A 109 12.54 5.90 -23.96
CA PHE A 109 13.15 7.14 -24.42
C PHE A 109 12.15 8.28 -24.30
N THR A 110 12.53 9.34 -23.59
CA THR A 110 11.65 10.47 -23.31
C THR A 110 12.37 11.78 -23.62
N LEU A 111 11.80 12.60 -24.51
CA LEU A 111 12.27 13.95 -24.78
C LEU A 111 11.20 14.95 -24.32
N ARG A 112 11.21 15.30 -23.02
CA ARG A 112 10.13 16.08 -22.38
C ARG A 112 10.31 17.60 -22.56
N THR A 113 9.24 18.28 -22.94
CA THR A 113 9.12 19.75 -23.02
C THR A 113 9.10 20.40 -21.65
N ARG A 114 9.47 21.69 -21.56
CA ARG A 114 9.35 22.46 -20.30
C ARG A 114 7.92 22.56 -19.76
N THR A 115 6.94 22.67 -20.63
CA THR A 115 5.51 22.77 -20.26
C THR A 115 5.00 21.51 -19.57
N GLU A 116 5.57 20.34 -19.90
CA GLU A 116 5.26 19.07 -19.25
C GLU A 116 6.34 18.61 -18.25
N GLY A 117 7.13 19.54 -17.70
CA GLY A 117 8.05 19.25 -16.58
C GLY A 117 9.42 18.71 -17.01
N GLY A 118 9.78 18.88 -18.29
CA GLY A 118 11.09 18.58 -18.84
C GLY A 118 12.03 19.77 -18.94
N LEU A 119 13.20 19.55 -19.55
CA LEU A 119 14.20 20.58 -19.77
C LEU A 119 14.29 21.08 -21.23
N SER A 120 13.62 20.41 -22.16
CA SER A 120 13.72 20.74 -23.59
C SER A 120 13.09 22.09 -23.89
N THR A 121 13.88 22.97 -24.52
CA THR A 121 13.44 24.24 -25.11
C THR A 121 13.25 24.18 -26.62
N ALA A 122 13.54 23.02 -27.23
CA ALA A 122 13.40 22.83 -28.67
C ALA A 122 11.92 22.84 -29.08
N THR A 123 11.66 23.43 -30.25
CA THR A 123 10.37 23.38 -30.95
C THR A 123 10.06 21.96 -31.42
N ASP A 124 8.80 21.68 -31.75
CA ASP A 124 8.41 20.35 -32.21
C ASP A 124 9.15 19.89 -33.48
N PRO A 125 9.34 20.71 -34.53
CA PRO A 125 10.15 20.32 -35.68
C PRO A 125 11.59 19.95 -35.30
N GLU A 126 12.24 20.72 -34.43
CA GLU A 126 13.59 20.42 -33.95
C GLU A 126 13.63 19.11 -33.15
N ARG A 127 12.61 18.86 -32.31
CA ARG A 127 12.49 17.60 -31.56
C ARG A 127 12.28 16.40 -32.49
N GLN A 128 11.45 16.55 -33.52
CA GLN A 128 11.23 15.52 -34.54
C GLN A 128 12.52 15.21 -35.28
N GLU A 129 13.28 16.23 -35.67
CA GLU A 129 14.60 16.07 -36.31
C GLU A 129 15.58 15.36 -35.38
N PHE A 130 15.67 15.80 -34.11
CA PHE A 130 16.55 15.15 -33.13
C PHE A 130 16.22 13.69 -32.88
N LEU A 131 14.94 13.35 -32.74
CA LEU A 131 14.51 11.96 -32.55
C LEU A 131 14.76 11.12 -33.80
N THR A 132 14.49 11.67 -35.00
CA THR A 132 14.78 10.99 -36.28
C THR A 132 16.27 10.70 -36.42
N GLY A 133 17.11 11.71 -36.17
CA GLY A 133 18.56 11.57 -36.20
C GLY A 133 19.07 10.56 -35.18
N LEU A 134 18.55 10.59 -33.95
CA LEU A 134 18.89 9.62 -32.90
C LEU A 134 18.54 8.20 -33.33
N LEU A 135 17.28 7.94 -33.69
CA LEU A 135 16.77 6.61 -34.05
C LEU A 135 17.51 6.01 -35.25
N THR A 136 17.88 6.85 -36.22
CA THR A 136 18.67 6.45 -37.40
C THR A 136 20.11 6.12 -37.03
N ALA A 137 20.71 6.86 -36.09
CA ALA A 137 22.10 6.68 -35.68
C ALA A 137 22.32 5.52 -34.69
N LEU A 138 21.26 4.98 -34.07
CA LEU A 138 21.36 3.84 -33.15
C LEU A 138 21.93 2.62 -33.87
N LYS A 139 23.04 2.08 -33.37
CA LYS A 139 23.66 0.85 -33.87
C LYS A 139 23.20 -0.38 -33.09
N GLU A 140 22.86 -0.18 -31.83
CA GLU A 140 22.39 -1.21 -30.91
C GLU A 140 20.99 -1.70 -31.30
N SER A 141 20.71 -2.96 -30.99
CA SER A 141 19.35 -3.52 -31.06
C SER A 141 18.50 -2.95 -29.92
N VAL A 142 17.24 -2.63 -30.21
CA VAL A 142 16.28 -2.18 -29.20
C VAL A 142 15.71 -3.41 -28.47
N PRO A 143 15.87 -3.54 -27.15
CA PRO A 143 15.32 -4.67 -26.41
C PRO A 143 13.79 -4.72 -26.49
N ARG A 144 13.22 -5.93 -26.52
CA ARG A 144 11.76 -6.14 -26.62
C ARG A 144 11.02 -5.44 -25.47
N GLY A 145 9.93 -4.75 -25.80
CA GLY A 145 9.13 -4.02 -24.82
C GLY A 145 9.67 -2.63 -24.47
N SER A 146 10.65 -2.11 -25.22
CA SER A 146 11.09 -0.72 -25.10
C SER A 146 10.03 0.25 -25.64
N LEU A 147 9.99 1.46 -25.08
CA LEU A 147 8.98 2.48 -25.33
C LEU A 147 9.62 3.78 -25.82
N LEU A 148 8.95 4.46 -26.74
CA LEU A 148 9.19 5.87 -27.03
C LEU A 148 8.02 6.67 -26.43
N ASP A 149 8.33 7.57 -25.50
CA ASP A 149 7.37 8.44 -24.82
C ASP A 149 7.27 9.77 -25.59
N VAL A 150 6.08 10.03 -26.13
CA VAL A 150 5.75 11.28 -26.84
C VAL A 150 4.50 11.90 -26.24
N GLU A 151 4.55 13.21 -26.05
CA GLU A 151 3.45 14.00 -25.51
C GLU A 151 2.27 14.03 -26.51
N ALA A 152 1.08 13.68 -26.04
CA ALA A 152 -0.09 13.53 -26.90
C ALA A 152 -0.53 14.86 -27.53
N GLN A 153 -0.36 15.97 -26.81
CA GLN A 153 -0.67 17.30 -27.33
C GLN A 153 0.18 17.63 -28.56
N ASN A 154 1.47 17.28 -28.56
CA ASN A 154 2.38 17.54 -29.68
C ASN A 154 2.05 16.67 -30.90
N VAL A 155 1.63 15.42 -30.67
CA VAL A 155 1.15 14.55 -31.75
C VAL A 155 -0.13 15.10 -32.37
N ALA A 156 -1.03 15.69 -31.57
CA ALA A 156 -2.26 16.29 -32.07
C ALA A 156 -2.03 17.58 -32.88
N THR A 157 -1.01 18.37 -32.53
CA THR A 157 -0.68 19.62 -33.24
C THR A 157 -0.01 19.40 -34.59
N ASP A 158 0.82 18.35 -34.73
CA ASP A 158 1.43 17.95 -36.01
C ASP A 158 1.41 16.42 -36.22
N PRO A 159 0.24 15.85 -36.60
CA PRO A 159 0.09 14.42 -36.77
C PRO A 159 0.99 13.83 -37.85
N GLU A 160 1.25 14.55 -38.94
CA GLU A 160 2.05 14.06 -40.05
C GLU A 160 3.54 13.99 -39.69
N GLY A 161 4.07 15.06 -39.07
CA GLY A 161 5.45 15.13 -38.62
C GLY A 161 5.78 14.06 -37.59
N TRP A 162 4.99 14.00 -36.52
CA TRP A 162 5.13 12.97 -35.51
C TRP A 162 4.86 11.57 -36.05
N GLY A 163 3.90 11.41 -36.97
CA GLY A 163 3.63 10.13 -37.63
C GLY A 163 4.86 9.54 -38.34
N ARG A 164 5.75 10.37 -38.92
CA ARG A 164 7.02 9.90 -39.51
C ARG A 164 7.99 9.39 -38.44
N VAL A 165 8.17 10.14 -37.35
CA VAL A 165 9.05 9.75 -36.24
C VAL A 165 8.57 8.46 -35.58
N LEU A 166 7.26 8.34 -35.34
CA LEU A 166 6.66 7.19 -34.68
C LEU A 166 6.74 5.91 -35.54
N ARG A 167 6.62 6.02 -36.87
CA ARG A 167 6.86 4.87 -37.77
C ARG A 167 8.32 4.41 -37.71
N LEU A 168 9.27 5.34 -37.78
CA LEU A 168 10.69 5.01 -37.66
C LEU A 168 11.01 4.36 -36.30
N ALA A 169 10.41 4.85 -35.21
CA ALA A 169 10.59 4.25 -33.89
C ALA A 169 10.10 2.79 -33.84
N ARG A 170 8.94 2.51 -34.46
CA ARG A 170 8.40 1.14 -34.59
C ARG A 170 9.31 0.25 -35.42
N ASP A 171 9.82 0.75 -36.54
CA ASP A 171 10.76 0.00 -37.41
C ASP A 171 12.05 -0.36 -36.65
N ARG A 172 12.46 0.46 -35.67
CA ARG A 172 13.58 0.16 -34.77
C ARG A 172 13.23 -0.77 -33.61
N GLY A 173 11.95 -1.05 -33.36
CA GLY A 173 11.47 -1.98 -32.34
C GLY A 173 10.87 -1.33 -31.09
N PHE A 174 10.60 -0.01 -31.10
CA PHE A 174 9.90 0.66 -30.00
C PHE A 174 8.39 0.50 -30.09
N HIS A 175 7.74 0.32 -28.94
CA HIS A 175 6.32 0.59 -28.78
C HIS A 175 6.10 2.07 -28.46
N ILE A 176 4.93 2.60 -28.78
CA ILE A 176 4.63 4.02 -28.54
C ILE A 176 3.86 4.18 -27.23
N LEU A 177 4.33 5.11 -26.41
CA LEU A 177 3.66 5.59 -25.21
C LEU A 177 3.25 7.04 -25.48
N LEU A 178 1.96 7.32 -25.37
CA LEU A 178 1.43 8.69 -25.41
C LEU A 178 1.30 9.19 -23.98
N SER A 179 1.78 10.41 -23.72
CA SER A 179 1.76 10.97 -22.38
C SER A 179 1.14 12.36 -22.28
N GLN A 180 0.71 12.70 -21.07
CA GLN A 180 0.26 14.02 -20.68
C GLN A 180 0.64 14.29 -19.23
N HIS A 181 1.19 15.47 -18.97
CA HIS A 181 1.52 15.93 -17.61
C HIS A 181 0.74 17.21 -17.31
N ASP A 182 -0.16 17.17 -16.34
CA ASP A 182 -0.78 18.37 -15.78
C ASP A 182 -0.05 18.74 -14.49
N LEU A 183 0.82 19.73 -14.59
CA LEU A 183 1.63 20.19 -13.47
C LEU A 183 0.83 21.07 -12.50
N ASP A 184 -0.34 21.57 -12.88
CA ASP A 184 -1.05 22.57 -12.08
C ASP A 184 -2.31 22.02 -11.40
N ARG A 185 -2.94 21.01 -12.00
CA ARG A 185 -4.24 20.49 -11.60
C ARG A 185 -4.28 18.96 -11.62
N SER A 186 -5.12 18.40 -10.77
CA SER A 186 -5.64 17.04 -10.92
C SER A 186 -7.17 17.11 -10.83
N PRO A 187 -7.89 16.52 -11.78
CA PRO A 187 -9.32 16.31 -11.65
C PRO A 187 -9.67 15.49 -10.40
N GLU A 188 -10.80 15.82 -9.77
CA GLU A 188 -11.42 15.03 -8.70
C GLU A 188 -12.37 13.95 -9.23
N ARG A 189 -12.64 13.96 -10.54
CA ARG A 189 -13.49 12.97 -11.21
C ARG A 189 -12.63 12.03 -12.01
N ALA A 190 -12.73 10.73 -11.72
CA ALA A 190 -11.98 9.67 -12.38
C ALA A 190 -12.16 9.67 -13.91
N GLY A 191 -13.35 10.00 -14.43
CA GLY A 191 -13.60 10.02 -15.87
C GLY A 191 -12.76 11.04 -16.65
N HIS A 192 -12.32 12.14 -16.00
CA HIS A 192 -11.43 13.13 -16.62
C HIS A 192 -9.96 12.73 -16.59
N LEU A 193 -9.65 11.59 -15.96
CA LEU A 193 -8.32 10.99 -15.90
C LEU A 193 -8.20 9.79 -16.84
N LEU A 194 -9.23 9.50 -17.65
CA LEU A 194 -9.17 8.45 -18.67
C LEU A 194 -8.63 9.01 -19.98
N PRO A 195 -7.95 8.19 -20.81
CA PRO A 195 -7.56 8.63 -22.14
C PRO A 195 -8.80 8.98 -22.97
N PRO A 196 -8.72 9.95 -23.89
CA PRO A 196 -9.77 10.20 -24.86
C PRO A 196 -10.07 8.95 -25.70
N ASP A 197 -11.36 8.76 -26.03
CA ASP A 197 -11.82 7.60 -26.80
C ASP A 197 -11.13 7.51 -28.16
N GLY A 198 -10.68 6.29 -28.51
CA GLY A 198 -9.99 6.00 -29.77
C GLY A 198 -8.59 6.60 -29.92
N LEU A 199 -8.10 7.42 -28.97
CA LEU A 199 -6.79 8.07 -29.07
C LEU A 199 -5.65 7.07 -29.28
N LEU A 200 -5.67 5.97 -28.53
CA LEU A 200 -4.61 4.96 -28.60
C LEU A 200 -4.65 4.19 -29.92
N ASP A 201 -5.83 3.86 -30.45
CA ASP A 201 -5.95 3.03 -31.65
C ASP A 201 -5.73 3.83 -32.94
N THR A 202 -6.03 5.13 -32.92
CA THR A 202 -5.91 6.04 -34.08
C THR A 202 -4.65 6.89 -34.08
N ALA A 203 -3.70 6.61 -33.17
CA ALA A 203 -2.48 7.38 -33.07
C ALA A 203 -1.70 7.44 -34.42
N PRO A 204 -1.11 8.60 -34.77
CA PRO A 204 -0.34 8.73 -36.00
C PRO A 204 0.79 7.70 -36.14
N GLY A 205 0.88 7.12 -37.33
CA GLY A 205 1.86 6.07 -37.63
C GLY A 205 1.52 4.68 -37.07
N GLY A 206 0.34 4.51 -36.47
CA GLY A 206 -0.19 3.23 -35.96
C GLY A 206 -0.62 3.31 -34.49
N PRO A 207 -1.22 2.26 -33.93
CA PRO A 207 -1.74 2.27 -32.57
C PRO A 207 -0.63 2.49 -31.52
N ALA A 208 -0.92 3.29 -30.51
CA ALA A 208 -0.11 3.46 -29.31
C ALA A 208 -0.39 2.33 -28.32
N LEU A 209 0.67 1.87 -27.65
CA LEU A 209 0.55 0.79 -26.68
C LEU A 209 0.00 1.28 -25.35
N LEU A 210 0.43 2.46 -24.87
CA LEU A 210 0.12 2.95 -23.52
C LEU A 210 -0.25 4.43 -23.54
N TRP A 211 -1.21 4.77 -22.67
CA TRP A 211 -1.50 6.12 -22.18
C TRP A 211 -0.83 6.31 -20.82
N LYS A 212 -0.04 7.37 -20.68
CA LYS A 212 0.59 7.77 -19.42
C LYS A 212 0.11 9.16 -19.02
N GLN A 213 -0.47 9.27 -17.85
CA GLN A 213 -0.86 10.56 -17.29
C GLN A 213 -0.16 10.79 -15.96
N ALA A 214 0.29 12.03 -15.73
CA ALA A 214 0.78 12.46 -14.44
C ALA A 214 0.14 13.79 -14.05
N THR A 215 -0.41 13.87 -12.84
CA THR A 215 -1.12 15.07 -12.38
C THR A 215 -0.64 15.54 -11.01
N ARG A 216 -0.69 16.86 -10.77
CA ARG A 216 -0.41 17.42 -9.44
C ARG A 216 -1.55 17.11 -8.48
N THR A 217 -1.24 16.39 -7.40
CA THR A 217 -2.24 15.87 -6.45
C THR A 217 -2.14 16.67 -5.15
N ARG A 218 -3.22 17.34 -4.77
CA ARG A 218 -3.29 18.24 -3.60
C ARG A 218 -4.34 17.82 -2.58
N SER A 219 -5.22 16.88 -2.93
CA SER A 219 -6.28 16.42 -2.02
C SER A 219 -6.46 14.91 -2.03
N TRP A 220 -7.07 14.40 -0.97
CA TRP A 220 -7.34 12.98 -0.80
C TRP A 220 -8.37 12.49 -1.84
N SER A 221 -9.38 13.31 -2.12
CA SER A 221 -10.35 13.07 -3.20
C SER A 221 -9.68 12.87 -4.56
N GLN A 222 -8.61 13.62 -4.86
CA GLN A 222 -7.85 13.44 -6.09
C GLN A 222 -7.05 12.13 -6.11
N VAL A 223 -6.47 11.71 -4.99
CA VAL A 223 -5.82 10.39 -4.87
C VAL A 223 -6.84 9.28 -5.13
N LEU A 224 -8.01 9.33 -4.48
CA LEU A 224 -9.08 8.35 -4.64
C LEU A 224 -9.60 8.33 -6.09
N ALA A 225 -9.74 9.49 -6.74
CA ALA A 225 -10.10 9.60 -8.14
C ALA A 225 -9.07 8.98 -9.08
N GLN A 226 -7.77 9.12 -8.79
CA GLN A 226 -6.72 8.47 -9.56
C GLN A 226 -6.76 6.96 -9.41
N LEU A 227 -6.91 6.43 -8.20
CA LEU A 227 -7.04 4.98 -7.97
C LEU A 227 -8.27 4.41 -8.68
N ARG A 228 -9.40 5.14 -8.65
CA ARG A 228 -10.62 4.78 -9.40
C ARG A 228 -10.38 4.80 -10.91
N ALA A 229 -9.66 5.81 -11.43
CA ALA A 229 -9.35 5.91 -12.86
C ALA A 229 -8.38 4.82 -13.34
N LEU A 230 -7.41 4.43 -12.50
CA LEU A 230 -6.55 3.27 -12.76
C LEU A 230 -7.38 2.00 -12.86
N ARG A 231 -8.29 1.76 -11.90
CA ARG A 231 -9.20 0.60 -11.93
C ARG A 231 -10.03 0.59 -13.22
N VAL A 232 -10.74 1.68 -13.51
CA VAL A 232 -11.63 1.78 -14.68
C VAL A 232 -10.85 1.66 -15.99
N GLY A 233 -9.72 2.37 -16.14
CA GLY A 233 -8.89 2.29 -17.34
C GLY A 233 -8.32 0.89 -17.59
N ASN A 234 -8.05 0.13 -16.53
CA ASN A 234 -7.53 -1.23 -16.63
C ASN A 234 -8.61 -2.29 -16.84
N LEU A 235 -9.84 -2.06 -16.38
CA LEU A 235 -11.01 -2.89 -16.71
C LEU A 235 -11.28 -2.91 -18.23
N HIS A 236 -11.04 -1.80 -18.92
CA HIS A 236 -11.42 -1.64 -20.33
C HIS A 236 -10.24 -1.76 -21.31
N MET A 237 -9.01 -1.36 -20.91
CA MET A 237 -7.90 -1.24 -21.86
C MET A 237 -6.60 -1.92 -21.42
N ARG A 238 -6.31 -2.05 -20.11
CA ARG A 238 -4.97 -2.43 -19.58
C ARG A 238 -3.80 -1.66 -20.21
N ARG A 239 -4.03 -0.40 -20.58
CA ARG A 239 -3.08 0.47 -21.27
C ARG A 239 -2.85 1.81 -20.56
N HIS A 240 -3.30 1.94 -19.32
CA HIS A 240 -3.31 3.22 -18.60
C HIS A 240 -2.36 3.22 -17.40
N ALA A 241 -1.32 4.05 -17.46
CA ALA A 241 -0.47 4.39 -16.32
C ALA A 241 -0.82 5.80 -15.82
N LEU A 242 -1.24 5.94 -14.58
CA LEU A 242 -1.59 7.21 -13.94
C LEU A 242 -0.80 7.37 -12.66
N MET A 243 -0.25 8.57 -12.45
CA MET A 243 0.54 8.87 -11.26
C MET A 243 0.25 10.26 -10.72
N GLY A 244 0.20 10.37 -9.40
CA GLY A 244 0.37 11.65 -8.73
C GLY A 244 1.83 12.09 -8.80
N LEU A 245 2.06 13.35 -9.14
CA LEU A 245 3.41 13.94 -9.13
C LEU A 245 3.97 14.02 -7.71
N ASP A 246 3.09 14.29 -6.74
CA ASP A 246 3.41 14.55 -5.34
C ASP A 246 2.86 13.47 -4.40
N ALA A 247 1.98 12.59 -4.89
CA ALA A 247 1.31 11.52 -4.14
C ALA A 247 1.99 10.16 -4.35
N ILE A 248 2.48 9.56 -3.26
CA ILE A 248 3.16 8.25 -3.29
C ILE A 248 2.18 7.08 -3.40
N GLU A 249 0.91 7.27 -3.05
CA GLU A 249 -0.15 6.25 -2.97
C GLU A 249 -0.38 5.59 -4.33
N SER A 250 -0.49 6.40 -5.39
CA SER A 250 -0.62 5.92 -6.78
C SER A 250 0.55 5.02 -7.21
N ARG A 251 1.74 5.21 -6.61
CA ARG A 251 2.94 4.40 -6.89
C ARG A 251 2.98 3.14 -6.06
N LEU A 252 2.73 3.26 -4.74
CA LEU A 252 2.71 2.11 -3.83
C LEU A 252 1.60 1.14 -4.20
N LEU A 253 0.43 1.66 -4.55
CA LEU A 253 -0.76 0.86 -4.85
C LEU A 253 -0.87 0.41 -6.31
N ALA A 254 0.06 0.83 -7.17
CA ALA A 254 0.08 0.46 -8.60
C ALA A 254 -0.17 -1.04 -8.88
N PRO A 255 0.43 -2.01 -8.14
CA PRO A 255 0.18 -3.43 -8.38
C PRO A 255 -1.26 -3.88 -8.11
N PHE A 256 -2.00 -3.16 -7.27
CA PHE A 256 -3.37 -3.52 -6.88
C PHE A 256 -4.43 -2.92 -7.80
N PHE A 257 -4.09 -1.86 -8.53
CA PHE A 257 -4.99 -1.15 -9.44
C PHE A 257 -4.61 -1.30 -10.92
N GLY A 258 -3.68 -2.23 -11.22
CA GLY A 258 -3.38 -2.68 -12.58
C GLY A 258 -2.50 -1.73 -13.41
N SER A 259 -1.83 -0.75 -12.80
CA SER A 259 -0.96 0.14 -13.56
C SER A 259 0.15 -0.68 -14.25
N PRO A 260 0.42 -0.47 -15.56
CA PRO A 260 1.44 -1.23 -16.27
C PRO A 260 2.87 -0.72 -15.99
N LEU A 261 2.99 0.53 -15.54
CA LEU A 261 4.26 1.21 -15.27
C LEU A 261 4.17 2.00 -13.97
N VAL A 262 5.29 2.09 -13.27
CA VAL A 262 5.47 2.99 -12.13
C VAL A 262 6.87 3.55 -12.15
N TYR A 263 6.97 4.87 -12.05
CA TYR A 263 8.24 5.57 -12.15
C TYR A 263 8.89 5.69 -10.78
N ALA A 264 10.17 5.36 -10.73
CA ALA A 264 11.01 5.40 -9.55
C ALA A 264 12.34 6.11 -9.83
N ALA A 265 12.97 6.57 -8.76
CA ALA A 265 14.29 7.15 -8.79
C ALA A 265 15.37 6.07 -8.66
N VAL A 266 16.60 6.39 -9.07
CA VAL A 266 17.78 5.56 -8.79
C VAL A 266 18.01 5.48 -7.27
N ASP A 267 17.95 6.64 -6.61
CA ASP A 267 18.00 6.84 -5.16
C ASP A 267 17.31 8.17 -4.81
N ALA A 268 17.25 8.49 -3.51
CA ALA A 268 16.56 9.68 -3.01
C ALA A 268 17.17 10.98 -3.55
N GLU A 269 18.48 11.05 -3.77
CA GLU A 269 19.17 12.25 -4.28
C GLU A 269 18.93 12.47 -5.78
N ARG A 270 18.48 11.44 -6.50
CA ARG A 270 18.38 11.41 -7.96
C ARG A 270 16.94 11.30 -8.45
N ALA A 271 15.98 11.72 -7.64
CA ALA A 271 14.57 11.80 -8.02
C ALA A 271 14.34 12.87 -9.11
N ALA A 272 13.61 12.50 -10.16
CA ALA A 272 13.23 13.39 -11.26
C ALA A 272 11.90 14.12 -11.00
N ALA A 273 11.11 13.66 -10.02
CA ALA A 273 9.89 14.30 -9.54
C ALA A 273 9.74 14.08 -8.04
N GLN A 274 9.05 15.01 -7.35
CA GLN A 274 8.98 15.07 -5.89
C GLN A 274 8.44 13.78 -5.25
N GLY A 275 7.40 13.17 -5.82
CA GLY A 275 6.82 11.92 -5.31
C GLY A 275 7.58 10.63 -5.69
N GLN A 276 8.71 10.70 -6.41
CA GLN A 276 9.44 9.47 -6.78
C GLN A 276 10.16 8.87 -5.56
N LEU A 277 9.89 7.59 -5.32
CA LEU A 277 10.61 6.77 -4.36
C LEU A 277 11.82 6.10 -5.04
N PRO A 278 12.90 5.78 -4.29
CA PRO A 278 13.93 4.88 -4.77
C PRO A 278 13.31 3.54 -5.20
N PHE A 279 13.77 2.99 -6.32
CA PHE A 279 13.17 1.76 -6.86
C PHE A 279 13.32 0.55 -5.92
N ALA A 280 14.44 0.46 -5.19
CA ALA A 280 14.68 -0.59 -4.21
C ALA A 280 13.67 -0.52 -3.05
N ASP A 281 13.32 0.69 -2.62
CA ASP A 281 12.36 0.90 -1.53
C ASP A 281 10.94 0.50 -1.95
N LEU A 282 10.55 0.85 -3.19
CA LEU A 282 9.26 0.42 -3.75
C LEU A 282 9.15 -1.11 -3.81
N ALA A 283 10.20 -1.77 -4.32
CA ALA A 283 10.26 -3.23 -4.39
C ALA A 283 10.23 -3.90 -3.00
N ARG A 284 10.91 -3.31 -2.01
CA ARG A 284 10.89 -3.79 -0.61
C ARG A 284 9.51 -3.66 0.01
N VAL A 285 8.79 -2.56 -0.22
CA VAL A 285 7.41 -2.39 0.26
C VAL A 285 6.50 -3.47 -0.34
N TRP A 286 6.56 -3.69 -1.64
CA TRP A 286 5.74 -4.71 -2.29
C TRP A 286 6.08 -6.12 -1.83
N ALA A 287 7.37 -6.45 -1.70
CA ALA A 287 7.80 -7.74 -1.19
C ALA A 287 7.31 -7.96 0.25
N ARG A 288 7.39 -6.92 1.09
CA ARG A 288 6.85 -6.91 2.45
C ARG A 288 5.34 -7.09 2.49
N TRP A 289 4.60 -6.66 1.45
CA TRP A 289 3.16 -6.91 1.33
C TRP A 289 2.80 -8.24 0.68
N GLY A 290 3.80 -9.09 0.39
CA GLY A 290 3.59 -10.39 -0.24
C GLY A 290 3.18 -10.30 -1.71
N VAL A 291 3.44 -9.16 -2.36
CA VAL A 291 3.26 -8.98 -3.81
C VAL A 291 4.46 -9.58 -4.52
N THR A 292 4.24 -10.52 -5.44
CA THR A 292 5.30 -11.27 -6.12
C THR A 292 5.14 -11.23 -7.64
N PRO A 293 6.24 -11.16 -8.43
CA PRO A 293 6.17 -11.14 -9.90
C PRO A 293 5.39 -12.29 -10.53
N ASP A 294 5.29 -13.42 -9.82
CA ASP A 294 4.59 -14.63 -10.20
C ASP A 294 3.09 -14.60 -9.90
N ASP A 295 2.54 -13.49 -9.38
CA ASP A 295 1.11 -13.27 -9.15
C ASP A 295 0.28 -13.14 -10.46
N ALA A 296 0.63 -13.92 -11.48
CA ALA A 296 0.13 -13.93 -12.85
C ALA A 296 -1.37 -14.20 -13.00
N GLY A 297 -2.07 -14.61 -11.94
CA GLY A 297 -3.49 -14.92 -11.99
C GLY A 297 -4.42 -13.95 -11.27
N LEU A 298 -3.92 -12.90 -10.60
CA LEU A 298 -4.78 -12.09 -9.73
C LEU A 298 -4.66 -10.56 -9.86
N VAL A 299 -4.29 -10.08 -11.05
CA VAL A 299 -4.29 -8.64 -11.41
C VAL A 299 -5.33 -8.29 -12.48
N ALA A 300 -6.04 -9.29 -13.00
CA ALA A 300 -7.22 -9.01 -13.80
C ALA A 300 -8.33 -8.55 -12.85
N ASP A 301 -8.55 -7.24 -12.81
CA ASP A 301 -9.65 -6.56 -12.10
C ASP A 301 -11.03 -7.20 -12.39
N VAL A 302 -11.11 -7.93 -13.51
CA VAL A 302 -12.20 -8.78 -13.98
C VAL A 302 -11.67 -10.18 -14.27
N GLY A 303 -12.37 -11.21 -13.80
CA GLY A 303 -12.11 -12.61 -14.20
C GLY A 303 -12.41 -12.86 -15.68
N ASP A 304 -12.02 -14.02 -16.20
CA ASP A 304 -12.34 -14.42 -17.59
C ASP A 304 -13.87 -14.51 -17.82
N ASP A 305 -14.65 -14.52 -16.74
CA ASP A 305 -16.10 -14.53 -16.65
C ASP A 305 -16.74 -13.13 -16.65
N GLY A 306 -15.95 -12.04 -16.71
CA GLY A 306 -16.48 -10.67 -16.65
C GLY A 306 -16.75 -10.15 -15.23
N ALA A 307 -16.55 -10.95 -14.18
CA ALA A 307 -16.84 -10.57 -12.81
C ALA A 307 -15.68 -9.81 -12.15
N GLY A 308 -15.98 -8.69 -11.50
CA GLY A 308 -14.98 -7.92 -10.77
C GLY A 308 -14.36 -8.70 -9.61
N ARG A 309 -13.04 -8.72 -9.51
CA ARG A 309 -12.32 -9.41 -8.41
C ARG A 309 -12.39 -8.61 -7.10
N PRO A 310 -12.71 -9.23 -5.95
CA PRO A 310 -12.85 -8.53 -4.69
C PRO A 310 -11.50 -8.01 -4.18
N ARG A 311 -11.49 -6.79 -3.65
CA ARG A 311 -10.36 -6.27 -2.89
C ARG A 311 -10.71 -6.15 -1.41
N TRP A 312 -9.68 -6.19 -0.60
CA TRP A 312 -9.68 -5.89 0.82
C TRP A 312 -8.64 -4.84 1.12
N CYS A 313 -8.84 -4.09 2.21
CA CYS A 313 -7.88 -3.07 2.60
C CYS A 313 -7.63 -3.01 4.11
N LEU A 314 -6.51 -2.38 4.50
CA LEU A 314 -6.28 -1.89 5.85
C LEU A 314 -6.40 -0.37 5.88
N LEU A 315 -7.41 0.15 6.57
CA LEU A 315 -7.51 1.58 6.88
C LEU A 315 -6.72 1.90 8.15
N GLY A 316 -6.02 3.02 8.20
CA GLY A 316 -5.27 3.42 9.38
C GLY A 316 -4.41 4.64 9.16
N ARG A 317 -3.78 5.11 10.23
CA ARG A 317 -2.70 6.08 10.17
C ARG A 317 -1.77 5.96 11.39
N PRO A 318 -0.48 5.61 11.20
CA PRO A 318 0.12 5.10 9.97
C PRO A 318 -0.33 3.66 9.66
N ALA A 319 -0.35 3.27 8.39
CA ALA A 319 -0.77 1.96 7.88
C ALA A 319 0.21 1.35 6.85
N TRP A 320 1.02 2.13 6.13
CA TRP A 320 1.90 1.61 5.06
C TRP A 320 2.88 0.52 5.53
N HIS A 321 3.32 0.60 6.78
CA HIS A 321 4.30 -0.32 7.37
C HIS A 321 3.72 -1.68 7.80
N SER A 322 2.39 -1.83 7.74
CA SER A 322 1.67 -3.00 8.25
C SER A 322 2.11 -4.30 7.56
N LEU A 323 2.09 -5.38 8.33
CA LEU A 323 2.34 -6.75 7.87
C LEU A 323 1.06 -7.48 7.44
N SER A 324 -0.13 -6.93 7.72
CA SER A 324 -1.41 -7.55 7.34
C SER A 324 -1.53 -7.88 5.85
N PRO A 325 -1.03 -7.05 4.91
CA PRO A 325 -1.06 -7.41 3.50
C PRO A 325 -0.33 -8.72 3.19
N ALA A 326 0.81 -9.00 3.83
CA ALA A 326 1.56 -10.23 3.60
C ALA A 326 0.73 -11.47 3.91
N MET A 327 0.11 -11.53 5.09
CA MET A 327 -0.66 -12.70 5.51
C MET A 327 -1.94 -12.89 4.70
N HIS A 328 -2.68 -11.81 4.41
CA HIS A 328 -3.93 -11.93 3.66
C HIS A 328 -3.71 -12.26 2.19
N ASN A 329 -2.67 -11.68 1.55
CA ASN A 329 -2.30 -12.05 0.18
C ASN A 329 -1.77 -13.50 0.11
N ALA A 330 -1.05 -13.96 1.13
CA ALA A 330 -0.63 -15.36 1.22
C ALA A 330 -1.82 -16.31 1.39
N ALA A 331 -2.78 -15.99 2.27
CA ALA A 331 -4.00 -16.78 2.45
C ALA A 331 -4.85 -16.84 1.18
N ALA A 332 -5.05 -15.71 0.51
CA ALA A 332 -5.77 -15.67 -0.76
C ALA A 332 -5.07 -16.53 -1.82
N ARG A 333 -3.73 -16.49 -1.90
CA ARG A 333 -2.95 -17.32 -2.83
C ARG A 333 -3.07 -18.80 -2.52
N ASP A 334 -2.94 -19.18 -1.25
CA ASP A 334 -3.01 -20.57 -0.79
C ASP A 334 -4.36 -21.21 -1.10
N LEU A 335 -5.45 -20.48 -0.89
CA LEU A 335 -6.81 -20.92 -1.22
C LEU A 335 -7.23 -20.68 -2.68
N GLY A 336 -6.35 -20.11 -3.52
CA GLY A 336 -6.68 -19.77 -4.90
C GLY A 336 -7.77 -18.69 -5.04
N LEU A 337 -8.02 -17.91 -3.99
CA LEU A 337 -9.03 -16.86 -4.01
C LEU A 337 -8.57 -15.69 -4.89
N PRO A 338 -9.44 -15.18 -5.76
CA PRO A 338 -9.13 -14.08 -6.68
C PRO A 338 -9.13 -12.71 -5.98
N ALA A 339 -8.60 -12.61 -4.76
CA ALA A 339 -8.66 -11.41 -3.93
C ALA A 339 -7.29 -10.75 -3.70
N ARG A 340 -7.32 -9.48 -3.32
CA ARG A 340 -6.13 -8.68 -2.99
C ARG A 340 -6.31 -7.87 -1.74
N TYR A 341 -5.28 -7.82 -0.91
CA TYR A 341 -5.23 -7.00 0.28
C TYR A 341 -4.14 -5.94 0.18
N PHE A 342 -4.47 -4.67 0.44
CA PHE A 342 -3.52 -3.56 0.45
C PHE A 342 -3.79 -2.58 1.60
N PRO A 343 -2.77 -1.90 2.14
CA PRO A 343 -3.00 -0.82 3.09
C PRO A 343 -3.47 0.44 2.36
N LEU A 344 -4.35 1.22 2.98
CA LEU A 344 -4.79 2.53 2.51
C LEU A 344 -4.71 3.49 3.71
N GLU A 345 -3.61 4.24 3.77
CA GLU A 345 -3.38 5.21 4.84
C GLU A 345 -4.21 6.47 4.60
N ILE A 346 -5.01 6.87 5.59
CA ILE A 346 -5.82 8.08 5.51
C ILE A 346 -4.93 9.27 5.93
N PRO A 347 -4.78 10.32 5.11
CA PRO A 347 -3.85 11.43 5.40
C PRO A 347 -4.32 12.34 6.54
N THR A 348 -3.41 13.03 7.23
CA THR A 348 -3.75 13.99 8.32
C THR A 348 -4.40 15.26 7.81
N HIS A 349 -3.91 15.79 6.69
CA HIS A 349 -4.34 17.08 6.15
C HIS A 349 -4.34 17.06 4.63
N THR A 350 -5.54 17.12 4.06
CA THR A 350 -5.73 17.64 2.70
C THR A 350 -6.64 18.84 2.79
N SER A 351 -6.42 19.83 1.93
CA SER A 351 -6.95 21.19 1.98
C SER A 351 -8.48 21.28 2.21
N GLY A 352 -8.95 21.10 3.46
CA GLY A 352 -10.31 21.43 3.89
C GLY A 352 -11.10 20.46 4.78
N GLY A 353 -10.57 19.32 5.25
CA GLY A 353 -11.37 18.32 6.01
C GLY A 353 -10.81 17.91 7.38
N THR A 354 -11.71 17.57 8.31
CA THR A 354 -11.44 16.90 9.60
C THR A 354 -11.08 15.42 9.39
N GLU A 355 -10.43 14.79 10.38
CA GLU A 355 -10.09 13.35 10.32
C GLU A 355 -11.32 12.47 10.06
N ARG A 356 -12.47 12.84 10.64
CA ARG A 356 -13.74 12.14 10.44
C ARG A 356 -14.26 12.29 9.01
N GLU A 357 -14.18 13.48 8.42
CA GLU A 357 -14.59 13.71 7.03
C GLU A 357 -13.72 12.89 6.06
N LEU A 358 -12.40 12.84 6.28
CA LEU A 358 -11.51 12.02 5.47
C LEU A 358 -11.82 10.52 5.59
N LEU A 359 -12.14 10.05 6.80
CA LEU A 359 -12.59 8.68 7.02
C LEU A 359 -13.90 8.37 6.28
N VAL A 360 -14.86 9.29 6.34
CA VAL A 360 -16.14 9.21 5.62
C VAL A 360 -15.93 9.17 4.11
N ASP A 361 -15.15 10.09 3.55
CA ASP A 361 -14.82 10.15 2.12
C ASP A 361 -14.12 8.87 1.64
N THR A 362 -13.23 8.34 2.48
CA THR A 362 -12.54 7.07 2.22
C THR A 362 -13.54 5.92 2.14
N LEU A 363 -14.39 5.77 3.16
CA LEU A 363 -15.41 4.72 3.22
C LEU A 363 -16.37 4.75 2.03
N ALA A 364 -16.86 5.95 1.66
CA ALA A 364 -17.73 6.14 0.52
C ALA A 364 -17.06 5.74 -0.81
N SER A 365 -15.74 5.91 -0.92
CA SER A 365 -14.98 5.58 -2.13
C SER A 365 -14.60 4.10 -2.25
N LEU A 366 -14.62 3.33 -1.16
CA LEU A 366 -14.16 1.93 -1.14
C LEU A 366 -14.86 1.02 -2.16
N PRO A 367 -16.20 1.04 -2.33
CA PRO A 367 -16.86 0.24 -3.36
C PRO A 367 -16.36 0.56 -4.77
N ALA A 368 -16.15 1.85 -5.09
CA ALA A 368 -15.64 2.30 -6.37
C ALA A 368 -14.19 1.84 -6.63
N LEU A 369 -13.43 1.55 -5.57
CA LEU A 369 -12.11 0.92 -5.63
C LEU A 369 -12.18 -0.62 -5.67
N GLY A 370 -13.37 -1.21 -5.53
CA GLY A 370 -13.60 -2.66 -5.57
C GLY A 370 -13.38 -3.33 -4.23
N VAL A 371 -13.31 -2.53 -3.17
CA VAL A 371 -13.13 -3.03 -1.82
C VAL A 371 -14.47 -3.54 -1.30
N THR A 372 -14.47 -4.79 -0.87
CA THR A 372 -15.65 -5.51 -0.37
C THR A 372 -15.61 -5.72 1.13
N ALA A 373 -14.42 -5.66 1.72
CA ALA A 373 -14.20 -5.80 3.15
C ALA A 373 -12.83 -5.22 3.53
N GLY A 374 -12.53 -5.15 4.81
CA GLY A 374 -11.22 -4.70 5.24
C GLY A 374 -11.03 -4.69 6.75
N ASN A 375 -9.84 -4.29 7.15
CA ASN A 375 -9.52 -3.98 8.53
C ASN A 375 -9.38 -2.47 8.74
N VAL A 376 -9.44 -2.09 10.01
CA VAL A 376 -9.20 -0.74 10.48
C VAL A 376 -8.25 -0.83 11.66
N THR A 377 -7.21 -0.01 11.65
CA THR A 377 -6.28 0.12 12.77
C THR A 377 -6.31 1.54 13.34
N VAL A 378 -5.40 1.82 14.27
CA VAL A 378 -5.25 3.12 14.89
C VAL A 378 -5.17 4.25 13.84
N PRO A 379 -5.77 5.42 14.11
CA PRO A 379 -6.60 5.75 15.28
C PRO A 379 -8.11 5.44 15.10
N PHE A 380 -8.54 4.93 13.94
CA PHE A 380 -9.94 5.05 13.50
C PHE A 380 -10.92 3.99 14.05
N LYS A 381 -10.48 3.04 14.87
CA LYS A 381 -11.33 1.91 15.33
C LYS A 381 -12.61 2.37 16.05
N ASN A 382 -12.53 3.43 16.84
CA ASN A 382 -13.69 3.96 17.56
C ASN A 382 -14.56 4.85 16.67
N ASP A 383 -13.94 5.74 15.87
CA ASP A 383 -14.67 6.66 14.99
C ASP A 383 -15.49 5.92 13.94
N ILE A 384 -14.90 4.87 13.37
CA ILE A 384 -15.54 4.07 12.33
C ILE A 384 -16.71 3.24 12.86
N ALA A 385 -16.72 2.89 14.15
CA ALA A 385 -17.81 2.14 14.75
C ALA A 385 -19.14 2.93 14.68
N GLY A 386 -19.07 4.25 14.84
CA GLY A 386 -20.21 5.15 14.68
C GLY A 386 -20.60 5.45 13.22
N LEU A 387 -19.92 4.85 12.24
CA LEU A 387 -20.23 4.96 10.81
C LEU A 387 -20.78 3.64 10.23
N MET A 388 -20.81 2.57 11.03
CA MET A 388 -21.36 1.28 10.62
C MET A 388 -22.88 1.34 10.60
N HIS A 389 -23.51 0.68 9.62
CA HIS A 389 -24.97 0.49 9.62
C HIS A 389 -25.39 -0.54 10.67
N ARG A 390 -24.51 -1.50 10.98
CA ARG A 390 -24.70 -2.50 12.02
C ARG A 390 -23.36 -2.91 12.61
N LEU A 391 -23.30 -2.97 13.93
CA LEU A 391 -22.21 -3.63 14.66
C LEU A 391 -22.59 -5.09 14.90
N GLU A 392 -21.62 -5.99 14.85
CA GLU A 392 -21.79 -7.43 15.11
C GLU A 392 -20.73 -7.93 16.09
N GLY A 393 -21.11 -8.90 16.93
CA GLY A 393 -20.20 -9.58 17.84
C GLY A 393 -19.47 -8.61 18.78
N GLU A 394 -18.16 -8.75 18.87
CA GLU A 394 -17.37 -8.03 19.87
C GLU A 394 -17.28 -6.51 19.62
N ALA A 395 -17.71 -6.00 18.46
CA ALA A 395 -17.72 -4.55 18.22
C ALA A 395 -18.78 -3.79 19.03
N GLU A 396 -19.91 -4.42 19.35
CA GLU A 396 -20.97 -3.81 20.17
C GLU A 396 -20.48 -3.45 21.58
N PRO A 397 -19.99 -4.41 22.40
CA PRO A 397 -19.52 -4.10 23.75
C PRO A 397 -18.25 -3.25 23.76
N LEU A 398 -17.39 -3.37 22.73
CA LEU A 398 -16.15 -2.59 22.66
C LEU A 398 -16.34 -1.17 22.14
N ALA A 399 -17.46 -0.87 21.48
CA ALA A 399 -17.68 0.35 20.70
C ALA A 399 -16.48 0.68 19.78
N ALA A 400 -15.94 -0.37 19.14
CA ALA A 400 -14.76 -0.30 18.31
C ALA A 400 -14.79 -1.38 17.23
N VAL A 401 -14.44 -1.02 15.99
CA VAL A 401 -14.41 -1.90 14.83
C VAL A 401 -12.98 -1.99 14.31
N ASN A 402 -12.45 -3.20 14.18
CA ASN A 402 -11.18 -3.46 13.53
C ASN A 402 -11.35 -4.21 12.19
N THR A 403 -12.56 -4.67 11.88
CA THR A 403 -12.89 -5.52 10.73
C THR A 403 -14.27 -5.12 10.22
N PHE A 404 -14.41 -4.85 8.93
CA PHE A 404 -15.68 -4.50 8.31
C PHE A 404 -15.88 -5.27 7.00
N ARG A 405 -17.13 -5.34 6.55
CA ARG A 405 -17.53 -5.86 5.24
C ARG A 405 -18.71 -5.09 4.69
N PHE A 406 -18.82 -5.05 3.37
CA PHE A 406 -20.02 -4.60 2.68
C PHE A 406 -20.98 -5.77 2.49
N ASP A 407 -22.25 -5.53 2.77
CA ASP A 407 -23.38 -6.45 2.61
C ASP A 407 -24.46 -5.73 1.79
N GLY A 408 -24.35 -5.84 0.47
CA GLY A 408 -25.05 -4.95 -0.44
C GLY A 408 -24.59 -3.50 -0.26
N ASP A 409 -25.52 -2.60 0.06
CA ASP A 409 -25.26 -1.19 0.34
C ASP A 409 -24.91 -0.93 1.82
N ARG A 410 -24.97 -1.96 2.68
CA ARG A 410 -24.74 -1.83 4.12
C ARG A 410 -23.30 -2.13 4.50
N LEU A 411 -22.76 -1.28 5.36
CA LEU A 411 -21.45 -1.44 5.98
C LEU A 411 -21.62 -2.07 7.37
N ILE A 412 -21.09 -3.28 7.54
CA ILE A 412 -21.19 -4.08 8.76
C ILE A 412 -19.82 -4.14 9.43
N GLY A 413 -19.76 -3.85 10.72
CA GLY A 413 -18.50 -3.81 11.48
C GLY A 413 -18.47 -4.82 12.63
N THR A 414 -17.31 -5.43 12.84
CA THR A 414 -17.02 -6.31 13.98
C THR A 414 -15.61 -6.07 14.51
N ASN A 415 -15.23 -6.78 15.58
CA ASN A 415 -13.93 -6.66 16.20
C ASN A 415 -13.31 -8.05 16.43
N THR A 416 -12.17 -8.31 15.79
CA THR A 416 -11.42 -9.56 15.86
C THR A 416 -10.19 -9.47 16.76
N ASP A 417 -9.89 -8.31 17.35
CA ASP A 417 -8.76 -8.19 18.29
C ASP A 417 -8.91 -9.17 19.49
N PRO A 418 -10.10 -9.36 20.10
CA PRO A 418 -10.26 -10.37 21.16
C PRO A 418 -9.97 -11.80 20.71
N ALA A 419 -10.38 -12.16 19.49
CA ALA A 419 -10.05 -13.45 18.88
C ALA A 419 -8.54 -13.60 18.63
N GLY A 420 -7.87 -12.51 18.26
CA GLY A 420 -6.41 -12.47 18.14
C GLY A 420 -5.69 -12.77 19.45
N ILE A 421 -6.15 -12.17 20.54
CA ILE A 421 -5.55 -12.34 21.87
C ILE A 421 -5.76 -13.77 22.38
N THR A 422 -6.99 -14.28 22.31
CA THR A 422 -7.30 -15.65 22.74
C THR A 422 -6.58 -16.71 21.89
N GLY A 423 -6.56 -16.55 20.56
CA GLY A 423 -5.81 -17.45 19.68
C GLY A 423 -4.30 -17.44 19.96
N ALA A 424 -3.71 -16.27 20.18
CA ALA A 424 -2.29 -16.16 20.52
C ALA A 424 -1.94 -16.82 21.86
N LEU A 425 -2.82 -16.73 22.85
CA LEU A 425 -2.63 -17.42 24.14
C LEU A 425 -2.83 -18.94 24.02
N ALA A 426 -3.76 -19.38 23.17
CA ALA A 426 -4.00 -20.79 22.90
C ALA A 426 -2.79 -21.50 22.27
N ASP A 427 -2.07 -20.81 21.37
CA ASP A 427 -0.83 -21.33 20.76
C ASP A 427 0.23 -21.77 21.81
N ILE A 428 0.19 -21.21 23.02
CA ILE A 428 1.12 -21.52 24.13
C ILE A 428 0.45 -22.23 25.33
N GLY A 429 -0.80 -22.65 25.15
CA GLY A 429 -1.59 -23.38 26.15
C GLY A 429 -1.98 -22.57 27.38
N THR A 430 -2.28 -21.27 27.21
CA THR A 430 -2.71 -20.36 28.28
C THR A 430 -4.12 -19.82 28.01
N ASP A 431 -5.09 -20.71 27.81
CA ASP A 431 -6.45 -20.34 27.40
C ASP A 431 -7.26 -19.62 28.50
N ARG A 432 -7.03 -19.99 29.77
CA ARG A 432 -7.81 -19.54 30.93
C ARG A 432 -6.90 -19.25 32.12
N PRO A 433 -6.22 -18.10 32.16
CA PRO A 433 -5.46 -17.70 33.34
C PRO A 433 -6.40 -17.52 34.54
N GLY A 434 -5.95 -17.79 35.78
CA GLY A 434 -6.72 -17.46 36.99
C GLY A 434 -6.65 -15.97 37.32
N SER A 435 -5.54 -15.31 36.95
CA SER A 435 -5.33 -13.90 37.15
C SER A 435 -4.53 -13.24 36.01
N VAL A 436 -4.91 -12.02 35.63
CA VAL A 436 -4.25 -11.28 34.56
C VAL A 436 -3.90 -9.85 34.99
N LEU A 437 -2.70 -9.41 34.63
CA LEU A 437 -2.26 -8.02 34.69
C LEU A 437 -2.17 -7.44 33.28
N VAL A 438 -2.98 -6.43 32.98
CA VAL A 438 -2.93 -5.66 31.74
C VAL A 438 -2.20 -4.34 31.99
N LEU A 439 -1.12 -4.12 31.24
CA LEU A 439 -0.35 -2.87 31.25
C LEU A 439 -0.83 -1.98 30.10
N GLY A 440 -1.44 -0.85 30.43
CA GLY A 440 -2.06 0.08 29.49
C GLY A 440 -3.58 0.17 29.64
N ALA A 441 -4.17 1.19 29.01
CA ALA A 441 -5.61 1.47 29.06
C ALA A 441 -6.12 2.03 27.70
N GLY A 442 -5.54 1.57 26.59
CA GLY A 442 -5.94 1.94 25.24
C GLY A 442 -6.93 0.95 24.60
N GLY A 443 -7.18 1.09 23.30
CA GLY A 443 -8.04 0.16 22.55
C GLY A 443 -7.61 -1.30 22.64
N SER A 444 -6.30 -1.56 22.58
CA SER A 444 -5.74 -2.91 22.76
C SER A 444 -5.95 -3.47 24.18
N ALA A 445 -5.92 -2.61 25.20
CA ALA A 445 -6.29 -3.01 26.56
C ALA A 445 -7.78 -3.37 26.64
N ALA A 446 -8.64 -2.59 25.99
CA ALA A 446 -10.07 -2.89 25.93
C ALA A 446 -10.35 -4.27 25.31
N ALA A 447 -9.68 -4.58 24.19
CA ALA A 447 -9.78 -5.89 23.55
C ALA A 447 -9.26 -7.02 24.47
N ALA A 448 -8.14 -6.82 25.16
CA ALA A 448 -7.58 -7.82 26.08
C ALA A 448 -8.51 -8.11 27.27
N LEU A 449 -9.05 -7.05 27.89
CA LEU A 449 -9.98 -7.17 29.01
C LEU A 449 -11.27 -7.86 28.58
N HIS A 450 -11.78 -7.53 27.40
CA HIS A 450 -12.97 -8.18 26.86
C HIS A 450 -12.73 -9.65 26.51
N ALA A 451 -11.57 -9.97 25.93
CA ALA A 451 -11.16 -11.34 25.60
C ALA A 451 -11.03 -12.23 26.84
N LEU A 452 -10.63 -11.64 27.97
CA LEU A 452 -10.33 -12.32 29.23
C LEU A 452 -11.34 -12.00 30.34
N ARG A 453 -12.51 -11.48 30.00
CA ARG A 453 -13.55 -11.04 30.95
C ARG A 453 -14.04 -12.12 31.91
N GLU A 454 -13.88 -13.39 31.54
CA GLU A 454 -14.23 -14.56 32.36
C GLU A 454 -13.11 -15.00 33.32
N THR A 455 -12.02 -14.22 33.42
CA THR A 455 -10.91 -14.48 34.35
C THR A 455 -11.29 -14.06 35.76
N ASP A 456 -10.95 -14.88 36.77
CA ASP A 456 -11.35 -14.64 38.17
C ASP A 456 -10.82 -13.32 38.74
N ARG A 457 -9.61 -12.92 38.35
CA ARG A 457 -8.99 -11.66 38.80
C ARG A 457 -8.33 -10.90 37.66
N ILE A 458 -8.83 -9.71 37.37
CA ILE A 458 -8.29 -8.82 36.34
C ILE A 458 -7.71 -7.56 37.00
N ILE A 459 -6.44 -7.28 36.73
CA ILE A 459 -5.72 -6.11 37.24
C ILE A 459 -5.32 -5.24 36.05
N VAL A 460 -5.57 -3.93 36.13
CA VAL A 460 -5.12 -2.97 35.13
C VAL A 460 -4.21 -1.95 35.76
N SER A 461 -3.08 -1.68 35.09
CA SER A 461 -2.19 -0.59 35.45
C SER A 461 -1.85 0.26 34.24
N ALA A 462 -2.06 1.57 34.35
CA ALA A 462 -1.77 2.52 33.29
C ALA A 462 -1.13 3.80 33.86
N ARG A 463 -0.30 4.47 33.04
CA ARG A 463 0.31 5.77 33.42
C ARG A 463 -0.74 6.82 33.80
N THR A 464 -1.92 6.76 33.18
CA THR A 464 -3.06 7.63 33.47
C THR A 464 -4.17 6.77 34.09
N ARG A 465 -4.23 6.75 35.43
CA ARG A 465 -5.17 5.94 36.21
C ARG A 465 -6.63 6.11 35.76
N THR A 466 -7.06 7.34 35.55
CA THR A 466 -8.43 7.66 35.12
C THR A 466 -8.84 7.00 33.81
N ARG A 467 -7.89 6.71 32.90
CA ARG A 467 -8.18 5.95 31.67
C ARG A 467 -8.49 4.48 31.97
N ALA A 468 -7.81 3.89 32.95
CA ALA A 468 -8.07 2.52 33.38
C ALA A 468 -9.42 2.42 34.10
N GLU A 469 -9.76 3.38 34.96
CA GLU A 469 -11.06 3.48 35.63
C GLU A 469 -12.19 3.64 34.60
N THR A 470 -12.05 4.55 33.64
CA THR A 470 -13.02 4.72 32.55
C THR A 470 -13.21 3.43 31.73
N LEU A 471 -12.11 2.70 31.50
CA LEU A 471 -12.16 1.43 30.79
C LEU A 471 -12.89 0.34 31.59
N SER A 472 -12.67 0.32 32.91
CA SER A 472 -13.38 -0.55 33.85
C SER A 472 -14.88 -0.31 33.82
N ASP A 473 -15.29 0.95 33.97
CA ASP A 473 -16.69 1.36 33.97
C ASP A 473 -17.37 1.03 32.63
N ARG A 474 -16.66 1.24 31.51
CA ARG A 474 -17.19 1.01 30.17
C ARG A 474 -17.45 -0.46 29.88
N LEU A 475 -16.59 -1.36 30.38
CA LEU A 475 -16.68 -2.80 30.12
C LEU A 475 -17.57 -3.54 31.12
N ASP A 476 -18.09 -2.85 32.14
CA ASP A 476 -18.89 -3.43 33.23
C ASP A 476 -18.23 -4.67 33.85
N ALA A 477 -16.91 -4.63 33.99
CA ALA A 477 -16.09 -5.74 34.46
C ALA A 477 -15.49 -5.43 35.84
N ALA A 478 -15.40 -6.44 36.71
CA ALA A 478 -14.76 -6.34 38.01
C ALA A 478 -13.23 -6.25 37.86
N ILE A 479 -12.74 -5.04 37.58
CA ILE A 479 -11.31 -4.77 37.34
C ILE A 479 -10.68 -4.06 38.55
N GLU A 480 -9.58 -4.62 39.04
CA GLU A 480 -8.73 -3.99 40.04
C GLU A 480 -7.79 -2.99 39.35
N VAL A 481 -8.04 -1.68 39.51
CA VAL A 481 -7.15 -0.63 39.00
C VAL A 481 -6.07 -0.30 40.04
N VAL A 482 -4.82 -0.51 39.68
CA VAL A 482 -3.65 -0.21 40.53
C VAL A 482 -2.78 0.89 39.91
N ASP A 483 -2.06 1.63 40.76
CA ASP A 483 -1.18 2.69 40.27
C ASP A 483 -0.04 2.12 39.44
N TRP A 484 0.50 2.93 38.53
CA TRP A 484 1.61 2.50 37.66
C TRP A 484 2.79 1.96 38.48
N ASN A 485 3.10 2.53 39.64
CA ASN A 485 4.20 2.06 40.49
C ASN A 485 3.91 0.72 41.18
N GLU A 486 2.64 0.36 41.35
CA GLU A 486 2.20 -0.90 41.99
C GLU A 486 2.19 -2.08 41.02
N ARG A 487 2.34 -1.83 39.71
CA ARG A 487 2.38 -2.88 38.67
C ARG A 487 3.43 -3.95 38.94
N VAL A 488 4.54 -3.59 39.59
CA VAL A 488 5.63 -4.53 39.98
C VAL A 488 5.14 -5.56 40.98
N THR A 489 4.32 -5.15 41.95
CA THR A 489 3.72 -6.03 42.95
C THR A 489 2.60 -6.86 42.33
N ALA A 490 1.72 -6.23 41.53
CA ALA A 490 0.66 -6.94 40.81
C ALA A 490 1.23 -8.05 39.90
N ALA A 491 2.31 -7.75 39.18
CA ALA A 491 3.00 -8.68 38.30
C ALA A 491 3.59 -9.90 39.02
N LYS A 492 3.79 -9.85 40.35
CA LYS A 492 4.21 -11.02 41.14
C LYS A 492 3.05 -11.95 41.53
N SER A 493 1.80 -11.51 41.36
CA SER A 493 0.59 -12.30 41.68
C SER A 493 -0.30 -12.70 40.51
N ALA A 494 -0.10 -12.14 39.30
CA ALA A 494 -0.87 -12.44 38.08
C ALA A 494 -0.35 -13.61 37.24
N ASP A 495 -1.13 -14.61 36.88
CA ASP A 495 -0.71 -15.76 36.04
C ASP A 495 -0.35 -15.38 34.60
N LEU A 496 -0.94 -14.29 34.11
CA LEU A 496 -0.70 -13.71 32.79
C LEU A 496 -0.37 -12.21 32.92
N ILE A 497 0.65 -11.75 32.19
CA ILE A 497 0.98 -10.34 32.03
C ILE A 497 0.80 -9.98 30.55
N ILE A 498 0.01 -8.94 30.26
CA ILE A 498 -0.22 -8.45 28.90
C ILE A 498 0.29 -7.01 28.79
N ASN A 499 1.30 -6.78 27.94
CA ASN A 499 1.67 -5.43 27.55
C ASN A 499 0.81 -4.95 26.39
N THR A 500 0.07 -3.87 26.62
CA THR A 500 -0.72 -3.16 25.59
C THR A 500 -0.24 -1.72 25.37
N THR A 501 0.90 -1.36 25.98
CA THR A 501 1.55 -0.06 25.81
C THR A 501 2.48 -0.08 24.60
N PRO A 502 2.82 1.09 24.01
CA PRO A 502 3.79 1.15 22.91
C PRO A 502 5.25 1.06 23.37
N VAL A 503 5.53 0.78 24.65
CA VAL A 503 6.90 0.62 25.16
C VAL A 503 7.51 -0.64 24.54
N GLY A 504 8.73 -0.52 24.01
CA GLY A 504 9.41 -1.58 23.25
C GLY A 504 9.13 -1.57 21.74
N MET A 505 8.27 -0.66 21.25
CA MET A 505 7.93 -0.54 19.82
C MET A 505 8.97 0.31 19.07
N ALA A 506 9.47 -0.18 17.95
CA ALA A 506 10.37 0.54 17.06
C ALA A 506 9.70 1.84 16.53
N GLY A 507 10.38 2.97 16.68
CA GLY A 507 9.82 4.29 16.36
C GLY A 507 8.74 4.78 17.32
N GLY A 508 8.46 4.02 18.39
CA GLY A 508 7.60 4.42 19.50
C GLY A 508 8.29 5.40 20.46
N PRO A 509 7.57 5.85 21.50
CA PRO A 509 8.09 6.85 22.45
C PRO A 509 9.21 6.32 23.37
N ASP A 510 9.32 5.00 23.50
CA ASP A 510 10.33 4.33 24.33
C ASP A 510 10.70 2.97 23.71
N PRO A 511 11.48 2.97 22.61
CA PRO A 511 11.79 1.75 21.84
C PRO A 511 12.66 0.75 22.60
N ASP A 512 13.59 1.24 23.43
CA ASP A 512 14.54 0.41 24.19
C ASP A 512 14.05 0.09 25.61
N GLY A 513 12.93 0.67 26.01
CA GLY A 513 12.31 0.48 27.31
C GLY A 513 11.65 -0.88 27.49
N THR A 514 11.25 -1.13 28.73
CA THR A 514 10.38 -2.24 29.13
C THR A 514 9.32 -1.72 30.10
N PRO A 515 8.04 -2.11 29.96
CA PRO A 515 7.03 -1.70 30.93
C PRO A 515 7.22 -2.38 32.29
N LEU A 516 7.98 -3.49 32.34
CA LEU A 516 8.23 -4.28 33.54
C LEU A 516 9.65 -4.86 33.51
N ASP A 517 10.42 -4.67 34.58
CA ASP A 517 11.77 -5.23 34.69
C ASP A 517 11.75 -6.73 35.03
N ALA A 518 12.78 -7.46 34.61
CA ALA A 518 13.01 -8.88 34.88
C ALA A 518 12.83 -9.29 36.36
N ALA A 519 13.08 -8.40 37.32
CA ALA A 519 12.93 -8.69 38.75
C ALA A 519 11.46 -8.87 39.20
N ALA A 520 10.51 -8.38 38.40
CA ALA A 520 9.08 -8.51 38.65
C ALA A 520 8.47 -9.73 37.93
N ILE A 521 9.21 -10.36 37.01
CA ILE A 521 8.75 -11.49 36.19
C ILE A 521 9.18 -12.79 36.86
N ARG A 522 8.21 -13.64 37.20
CA ARG A 522 8.43 -14.98 37.74
C ARG A 522 8.51 -16.02 36.61
N ALA A 523 9.15 -17.16 36.86
CA ALA A 523 9.37 -18.18 35.84
C ALA A 523 8.06 -18.85 35.36
N GLU A 524 7.05 -18.91 36.22
CA GLU A 524 5.79 -19.61 35.96
C GLU A 524 4.75 -18.75 35.23
N VAL A 525 5.02 -17.45 35.07
CA VAL A 525 4.07 -16.52 34.43
C VAL A 525 4.07 -16.68 32.92
N THR A 526 2.95 -16.37 32.29
CA THR A 526 2.89 -16.13 30.85
C THR A 526 3.01 -14.63 30.57
N VAL A 527 3.80 -14.24 29.57
CA VAL A 527 3.91 -12.85 29.12
C VAL A 527 3.49 -12.74 27.66
N LEU A 528 2.45 -11.96 27.40
CA LEU A 528 2.01 -11.56 26.08
C LEU A 528 2.38 -10.10 25.85
N ASP A 529 3.09 -9.80 24.77
CA ASP A 529 3.42 -8.42 24.39
C ASP A 529 2.78 -8.09 23.04
N LEU A 530 1.84 -7.14 22.98
CA LEU A 530 1.14 -6.81 21.74
C LEU A 530 2.04 -6.02 20.76
N VAL A 531 3.23 -5.61 21.17
CA VAL A 531 4.23 -5.04 20.26
C VAL A 531 4.80 -6.13 19.36
N TYR A 532 4.60 -6.01 18.05
CA TYR A 532 5.13 -6.95 17.05
C TYR A 532 6.28 -6.37 16.20
N ALA A 533 6.57 -5.07 16.37
CA ALA A 533 7.63 -4.37 15.68
C ALA A 533 8.64 -3.85 16.72
N ALA A 534 9.60 -4.68 17.09
CA ALA A 534 10.66 -4.32 18.04
C ALA A 534 11.91 -3.76 17.33
N PRO A 535 12.69 -2.86 17.97
CA PRO A 535 13.99 -2.44 17.46
C PRO A 535 14.96 -3.61 17.32
N THR A 536 15.93 -3.47 16.41
CA THR A 536 17.04 -4.42 16.30
C THR A 536 18.15 -4.01 17.25
N ASP A 537 18.45 -4.84 18.24
CA ASP A 537 19.54 -4.67 19.21
C ASP A 537 20.56 -5.81 18.99
N PRO A 538 21.87 -5.53 18.87
CA PRO A 538 22.91 -6.55 18.73
C PRO A 538 22.90 -7.64 19.81
N GLY A 539 22.33 -7.37 21.00
CA GLY A 539 22.22 -8.31 22.11
C GLY A 539 20.92 -9.13 22.17
N ARG A 540 20.00 -8.97 21.21
CA ARG A 540 18.66 -9.60 21.24
C ARG A 540 18.29 -10.21 19.89
N ALA A 541 17.47 -11.25 19.91
CA ALA A 541 16.86 -11.78 18.69
C ALA A 541 16.08 -10.67 17.94
N PRO A 542 16.27 -10.52 16.62
CA PRO A 542 15.54 -9.53 15.83
C PRO A 542 14.02 -9.67 16.00
N GLY A 543 13.31 -8.56 16.17
CA GLY A 543 11.86 -8.55 16.32
C GLY A 543 11.35 -8.87 17.73
N VAL A 544 12.22 -9.15 18.70
CA VAL A 544 11.83 -9.44 20.10
C VAL A 544 11.95 -8.19 20.98
N THR A 545 10.94 -7.91 21.80
CA THR A 545 10.97 -6.79 22.75
C THR A 545 11.82 -7.10 23.98
N ARG A 546 12.19 -6.06 24.74
CA ARG A 546 12.99 -6.23 25.97
C ARG A 546 12.22 -7.05 27.00
N LEU A 547 10.91 -6.80 27.11
CA LEU A 547 10.00 -7.53 27.98
C LEU A 547 10.02 -9.03 27.69
N LEU A 548 9.84 -9.43 26.42
CA LEU A 548 9.81 -10.84 26.04
C LEU A 548 11.17 -11.51 26.20
N ALA A 549 12.26 -10.81 25.89
CA ALA A 549 13.62 -11.34 26.08
C ALA A 549 13.92 -11.59 27.57
N GLU A 550 13.61 -10.63 28.44
CA GLU A 550 13.80 -10.76 29.89
C GLU A 550 12.89 -11.84 30.49
N ALA A 551 11.64 -11.94 30.04
CA ALA A 551 10.72 -12.98 30.45
C ALA A 551 11.20 -14.38 30.06
N SER A 552 11.60 -14.56 28.80
CA SER A 552 12.14 -15.83 28.31
C SER A 552 13.41 -16.24 29.06
N ALA A 553 14.31 -15.31 29.35
CA ALA A 553 15.52 -15.58 30.13
C ALA A 553 15.23 -16.04 31.58
N LYS A 554 14.04 -15.73 32.12
CA LYS A 554 13.56 -16.21 33.42
C LYS A 554 12.85 -17.58 33.34
N GLY A 555 12.64 -18.12 32.15
CA GLY A 555 11.89 -19.35 31.92
C GLY A 555 10.37 -19.15 31.76
N ALA A 556 9.90 -17.89 31.72
CA ALA A 556 8.49 -17.59 31.47
C ALA A 556 8.07 -18.01 30.06
N LYS A 557 6.81 -18.42 29.92
CA LYS A 557 6.21 -18.59 28.58
C LYS A 557 5.99 -17.22 27.96
N THR A 558 6.34 -17.06 26.70
CA THR A 558 6.24 -15.78 25.99
C THR A 558 5.47 -15.93 24.69
N GLN A 559 4.72 -14.89 24.34
CA GLN A 559 4.08 -14.75 23.05
C GLN A 559 4.14 -13.29 22.60
N ASP A 560 4.37 -13.07 21.32
CA ASP A 560 4.50 -11.73 20.75
C ASP A 560 3.23 -11.23 20.07
N GLY A 561 3.26 -9.97 19.64
CA GLY A 561 2.15 -9.34 18.96
C GLY A 561 1.93 -9.86 17.54
N LEU A 562 2.91 -10.55 16.95
CA LEU A 562 2.79 -11.13 15.61
C LEU A 562 1.79 -12.28 15.62
N ALA A 563 1.77 -13.08 16.69
CA ALA A 563 0.73 -14.08 16.91
C ALA A 563 -0.66 -13.46 17.08
N VAL A 564 -0.78 -12.35 17.81
CA VAL A 564 -2.07 -11.62 17.93
C VAL A 564 -2.52 -11.10 16.57
N LEU A 565 -1.60 -10.51 15.79
CA LEU A 565 -1.87 -10.04 14.43
C LEU A 565 -2.33 -11.17 13.51
N LEU A 566 -1.69 -12.35 13.59
CA LEU A 566 -2.06 -13.55 12.84
C LEU A 566 -3.48 -13.99 13.15
N HIS A 567 -3.81 -14.18 14.43
CA HIS A 567 -5.10 -14.75 14.84
C HIS A 567 -6.26 -13.78 14.63
N GLN A 568 -6.08 -12.47 14.88
CA GLN A 568 -7.12 -11.48 14.53
C GLN A 568 -7.34 -11.41 13.02
N GLY A 569 -6.27 -11.61 12.25
CA GLY A 569 -6.29 -11.61 10.79
C GLY A 569 -6.99 -12.84 10.24
N ALA A 570 -6.70 -14.02 10.80
CA ALA A 570 -7.37 -15.26 10.46
C ALA A 570 -8.88 -15.16 10.73
N ALA A 571 -9.27 -14.64 11.91
CA ALA A 571 -10.68 -14.39 12.22
C ALA A 571 -11.34 -13.44 11.19
N ALA A 572 -10.68 -12.34 10.84
CA ALA A 572 -11.18 -11.39 9.84
C ALA A 572 -11.31 -12.04 8.45
N PHE A 573 -10.32 -12.84 8.05
CA PHE A 573 -10.33 -13.57 6.78
C PHE A 573 -11.51 -14.55 6.70
N ARG A 574 -11.78 -15.30 7.78
CA ARG A 574 -12.95 -16.18 7.87
C ARG A 574 -14.26 -15.41 7.74
N ILE A 575 -14.36 -14.22 8.34
CA ILE A 575 -15.55 -13.35 8.23
C ILE A 575 -15.78 -12.88 6.79
N TRP A 576 -14.73 -12.54 6.04
CA TRP A 576 -14.87 -12.04 4.68
C TRP A 576 -15.16 -13.13 3.65
N THR A 577 -14.56 -14.31 3.85
CA THR A 577 -14.53 -15.37 2.82
C THR A 577 -15.48 -16.51 3.13
N GLY A 578 -15.81 -16.75 4.41
CA GLY A 578 -16.46 -17.97 4.87
C GLY A 578 -15.54 -19.20 4.88
N GLU A 579 -14.30 -19.06 4.43
CA GLU A 579 -13.33 -20.15 4.33
C GLU A 579 -12.53 -20.32 5.62
N GLU A 580 -12.01 -21.53 5.82
CA GLU A 580 -11.07 -21.77 6.91
C GLU A 580 -9.71 -21.14 6.59
N PRO A 581 -9.19 -20.21 7.42
CA PRO A 581 -7.95 -19.51 7.13
C PRO A 581 -6.75 -20.47 7.13
N PRO A 582 -5.86 -20.43 6.13
CA PRO A 582 -4.64 -21.22 6.11
C PRO A 582 -3.58 -20.58 7.03
N VAL A 583 -3.76 -20.78 8.35
CA VAL A 583 -2.99 -20.10 9.41
C VAL A 583 -1.47 -20.26 9.20
N GLU A 584 -0.98 -21.40 8.73
CA GLU A 584 0.46 -21.59 8.54
C GLU A 584 1.03 -20.86 7.33
N ALA A 585 0.26 -20.74 6.24
CA ALA A 585 0.65 -19.90 5.11
C ALA A 585 0.70 -18.42 5.52
N MET A 586 -0.29 -17.99 6.31
CA MET A 586 -0.33 -16.65 6.90
C MET A 586 0.86 -16.38 7.83
N ARG A 587 1.16 -17.32 8.73
CA ARG A 587 2.28 -17.25 9.68
C ARG A 587 3.62 -17.16 8.96
N ALA A 588 3.86 -18.03 7.97
CA ALA A 588 5.09 -18.02 7.18
C ALA A 588 5.28 -16.67 6.46
N ALA A 589 4.21 -16.13 5.87
CA ALA A 589 4.27 -14.83 5.20
C ALA A 589 4.57 -13.66 6.15
N LEU A 590 4.02 -13.67 7.37
CA LEU A 590 4.34 -12.67 8.40
C LEU A 590 5.83 -12.71 8.78
N VAL A 591 6.36 -13.91 9.03
CA VAL A 591 7.78 -14.10 9.41
C VAL A 591 8.71 -13.60 8.30
N GLU A 592 8.44 -13.93 7.04
CA GLU A 592 9.25 -13.44 5.92
C GLU A 592 9.14 -11.91 5.76
N ALA A 593 7.93 -11.36 5.85
CA ALA A 593 7.72 -9.92 5.74
C ALA A 593 8.39 -9.13 6.88
N GLN A 594 8.45 -9.68 8.10
CA GLN A 594 9.11 -9.05 9.24
C GLN A 594 10.61 -8.86 9.02
N LYS A 595 11.27 -9.75 8.25
CA LYS A 595 12.70 -9.65 7.89
C LYS A 595 13.01 -8.53 6.90
N ILE A 596 12.00 -8.04 6.18
CA ILE A 596 12.16 -6.97 5.18
C ILE A 596 11.93 -5.62 5.87
N PRO A 597 12.96 -4.78 6.06
CA PRO A 597 12.80 -3.49 6.72
C PRO A 597 11.84 -2.58 5.93
N PHE A 598 10.98 -1.86 6.64
CA PHE A 598 10.14 -0.85 6.00
C PHE A 598 10.99 0.38 5.66
N PRO A 599 11.04 0.85 4.41
CA PRO A 599 11.98 1.90 4.03
C PRO A 599 11.68 3.27 4.66
N ASP A 600 12.71 3.93 5.16
CA ASP A 600 12.60 5.28 5.76
C ASP A 600 12.19 6.34 4.73
N SER A 601 12.54 6.16 3.46
CA SER A 601 12.13 7.07 2.38
C SER A 601 10.61 7.11 2.20
N VAL A 602 9.92 5.99 2.42
CA VAL A 602 8.45 5.94 2.38
C VAL A 602 7.86 6.61 3.61
N ARG A 603 8.45 6.40 4.80
CA ARG A 603 8.02 7.11 6.03
C ARG A 603 8.17 8.63 5.88
N ALA A 604 9.34 9.07 5.42
CA ALA A 604 9.64 10.49 5.24
C ALA A 604 8.69 11.14 4.23
N LYS A 605 8.45 10.51 3.07
CA LYS A 605 7.50 11.04 2.09
C LYS A 605 6.06 11.04 2.56
N ALA A 606 5.64 9.99 3.26
CA ALA A 606 4.30 9.95 3.86
C ALA A 606 4.10 11.12 4.82
N GLN A 607 5.14 11.55 5.55
CA GLN A 607 5.13 12.71 6.43
C GLN A 607 5.29 14.06 5.69
N GLU A 608 6.09 14.14 4.63
CA GLU A 608 6.27 15.36 3.82
C GLU A 608 5.00 15.77 3.08
N SER A 609 4.24 14.80 2.59
CA SER A 609 2.91 15.01 2.01
C SER A 609 1.92 15.62 3.01
N GLU A 610 2.21 15.57 4.32
CA GLU A 610 1.41 16.20 5.39
C GLU A 610 1.81 17.67 5.66
N VAL A 611 3.02 18.11 5.26
CA VAL A 611 3.58 19.42 5.61
C VAL A 611 3.50 20.44 4.45
N THR A 612 3.32 19.97 3.20
CA THR A 612 3.40 20.80 1.98
C THR A 612 2.05 21.13 1.34
N ALA A 613 0.92 20.83 1.99
CA ALA A 613 -0.44 21.09 1.51
C ALA A 613 -1.11 22.32 2.15
#